data_AF-A0A2N2VL03-F1
#
_entry.id   AF-A0A2N2VL03-F1
#
_cell.length_a   1.000
_cell.length_b   1.000
_cell.length_c   1.000
_cell.angle_alpha   90.00
_cell.angle_beta   90.00
_cell.angle_gamma   90.00
#
_symmetry.space_group_name_H-M   'P 1'
#
loop_
_entity.id
_entity.type
_entity.pdbx_description
1 polymer ?
#
loop_
_entity_poly.entity_id
_entity_poly.type
_entity_poly.pdbx_seq_one_letter_code
_entity_poly.pdbx_strand_id
1 'polypeptide(L)'
;MNAHRSITIETPDKLYRTGVKGPQAAQWLADQGIALPDNPNSWLITHDQLKVLRLGHSEYLLESAVQHPLFAQIAEASQPMAAGVYRVPRTDAAFMLGGEGIMSLLSEVCALDLSEQSLAEDGLFMTLLAGIPVIVTRQTISHLPAYRIWCDGTYAAYLREILREIADDFSPLCSEF
;
A
#
# COMPACT_ATOMS: atom_id res chain seq x y z
N MET A 1 14.87 20.37 24.79
CA MET A 1 13.41 20.47 24.65
C MET A 1 13.04 19.50 23.55
N ASN A 2 12.76 18.23 23.90
CA ASN A 2 12.41 17.22 22.89
C ASN A 2 10.99 17.53 22.44
N ALA A 3 10.85 18.09 21.23
CA ALA A 3 9.56 18.17 20.58
C ALA A 3 9.08 16.73 20.36
N HIS A 4 7.97 16.36 21.00
CA HIS A 4 7.30 15.09 20.76
C HIS A 4 6.89 15.06 19.29
N ARG A 5 7.53 14.19 18.50
CA ARG A 5 7.19 14.03 17.09
C ARG A 5 6.01 13.06 17.02
N SER A 6 4.88 13.53 16.53
CA SER A 6 3.68 12.70 16.40
C SER A 6 3.90 11.56 15.41
N ILE A 7 3.30 10.40 15.70
CA ILE A 7 3.20 9.26 14.81
C ILE A 7 1.74 8.83 14.77
N THR A 8 1.20 8.63 13.58
CA THR A 8 -0.16 8.12 13.38
C THR A 8 -0.11 6.76 12.68
N ILE A 9 -0.95 5.84 13.15
CA ILE A 9 -1.12 4.50 12.58
C ILE A 9 -2.61 4.27 12.44
N GLU A 10 -3.12 4.40 11.23
CA GLU A 10 -4.53 4.28 10.92
C GLU A 10 -4.82 3.05 10.06
N THR A 11 -5.97 2.45 10.29
CA THR A 11 -6.54 1.50 9.32
C THR A 11 -7.55 2.28 8.52
N PRO A 12 -7.42 2.33 7.19
CA PRO A 12 -8.48 2.93 6.38
C PRO A 12 -9.78 2.15 6.53
N ASP A 13 -10.86 2.84 6.20
CA ASP A 13 -12.17 2.26 6.02
C ASP A 13 -12.15 1.08 5.04
N LYS A 14 -13.27 0.35 4.97
CA LYS A 14 -13.38 -0.79 4.08
C LYS A 14 -13.11 -0.38 2.62
N LEU A 15 -12.03 -0.90 2.05
CA LEU A 15 -11.69 -0.72 0.64
C LEU A 15 -11.95 -2.00 -0.14
N TYR A 16 -12.37 -1.85 -1.38
CA TYR A 16 -12.48 -2.95 -2.32
C TYR A 16 -11.12 -3.14 -3.00
N ARG A 17 -10.69 -4.40 -3.13
CA ARG A 17 -9.42 -4.75 -3.76
C ARG A 17 -9.57 -5.95 -4.69
N THR A 18 -8.79 -5.91 -5.77
CA THR A 18 -8.55 -7.06 -6.63
C THR A 18 -7.17 -6.95 -7.25
N GLY A 19 -6.67 -8.04 -7.79
CA GLY A 19 -5.45 -8.04 -8.58
C GLY A 19 -5.61 -8.78 -9.90
N VAL A 20 -4.77 -8.42 -10.85
CA VAL A 20 -4.71 -9.06 -12.16
C VAL A 20 -3.25 -9.35 -12.46
N LYS A 21 -2.95 -10.58 -12.87
CA LYS A 21 -1.60 -10.99 -13.25
C LYS A 21 -1.56 -11.74 -14.57
N GLY A 22 -0.38 -11.79 -15.16
CA GLY A 22 -0.07 -12.56 -16.36
C GLY A 22 0.36 -11.70 -17.55
N PRO A 23 0.93 -12.32 -18.60
CA PRO A 23 1.57 -11.62 -19.70
C PRO A 23 0.64 -10.68 -20.48
N GLN A 24 -0.68 -10.90 -20.43
CA GLN A 24 -1.67 -10.04 -21.10
C GLN A 24 -2.45 -9.15 -20.12
N ALA A 25 -2.07 -9.09 -18.84
CA ALA A 25 -2.80 -8.33 -17.81
C ALA A 25 -2.87 -6.83 -18.13
N ALA A 26 -1.76 -6.25 -18.61
CA ALA A 26 -1.69 -4.83 -18.96
C ALA A 26 -2.68 -4.49 -20.09
N GLN A 27 -2.61 -5.24 -21.19
CA GLN A 27 -3.52 -5.05 -22.33
C GLN A 27 -4.97 -5.25 -21.92
N TRP A 28 -5.25 -6.32 -21.17
CA TRP A 28 -6.61 -6.61 -20.72
C TRP A 28 -7.20 -5.50 -19.85
N LEU A 29 -6.42 -4.94 -18.91
CA LEU A 29 -6.85 -3.80 -18.08
C LEU A 29 -7.08 -2.54 -18.93
N ALA A 30 -6.19 -2.26 -19.89
CA ALA A 30 -6.33 -1.15 -20.81
C ALA A 30 -7.59 -1.27 -21.69
N ASP A 31 -7.93 -2.50 -22.13
CA ASP A 31 -9.16 -2.79 -22.88
C ASP A 31 -10.43 -2.58 -22.03
N GLN A 32 -10.31 -2.65 -20.69
CA GLN A 32 -11.38 -2.26 -19.76
C GLN A 32 -11.41 -0.74 -19.48
N GLY A 33 -10.55 0.05 -20.13
CA GLY A 33 -10.45 1.50 -19.94
C GLY A 33 -9.69 1.93 -18.69
N ILE A 34 -8.94 1.02 -18.05
CA ILE A 34 -8.19 1.35 -16.83
C ILE A 34 -6.83 1.95 -17.20
N ALA A 35 -6.55 3.17 -16.74
CA ALA A 35 -5.23 3.78 -16.87
C ALA A 35 -4.21 3.04 -16.00
N LEU A 36 -3.02 2.79 -16.54
CA LEU A 36 -1.97 2.00 -15.90
C LEU A 36 -0.70 2.83 -15.69
N PRO A 37 0.06 2.59 -14.61
CA PRO A 37 1.40 3.16 -14.48
C PRO A 37 2.34 2.64 -15.59
N ASP A 38 3.12 3.55 -16.17
CA ASP A 38 4.02 3.25 -17.30
C ASP A 38 5.16 2.30 -16.90
N ASN A 39 5.65 2.42 -15.68
CA ASN A 39 6.80 1.68 -15.17
C ASN A 39 6.40 0.59 -14.17
N PRO A 40 7.15 -0.53 -14.09
CA PRO A 40 7.07 -1.42 -12.94
C PRO A 40 7.39 -0.68 -11.63
N ASN A 41 6.83 -1.14 -10.53
CA ASN A 41 7.04 -0.56 -9.20
C ASN A 41 6.63 0.92 -9.13
N SER A 42 5.51 1.25 -9.77
CA SER A 42 4.86 2.55 -9.63
C SER A 42 3.35 2.41 -9.50
N TRP A 43 2.69 3.52 -9.18
CA TRP A 43 1.26 3.59 -8.94
C TRP A 43 0.68 4.90 -9.45
N LEU A 44 -0.63 4.91 -9.67
CA LEU A 44 -1.40 6.12 -9.96
C LEU A 44 -2.79 6.03 -9.33
N ILE A 45 -3.49 7.16 -9.32
CA ILE A 45 -4.94 7.22 -9.11
C ILE A 45 -5.56 7.70 -10.41
N THR A 46 -6.54 6.95 -10.91
CA THR A 46 -7.30 7.29 -12.10
C THR A 46 -8.29 8.42 -11.83
N HIS A 47 -8.90 8.98 -12.88
CA HIS A 47 -9.90 10.05 -12.74
C HIS A 47 -11.16 9.63 -11.94
N ASP A 48 -11.46 8.32 -11.88
CA ASP A 48 -12.57 7.74 -11.14
C ASP A 48 -12.16 7.26 -9.73
N GLN A 49 -11.02 7.76 -9.22
CA GLN A 49 -10.50 7.48 -7.88
C GLN A 49 -10.10 6.00 -7.66
N LEU A 50 -9.85 5.26 -8.73
CA LEU A 50 -9.28 3.91 -8.65
C LEU A 50 -7.76 4.02 -8.49
N LYS A 51 -7.24 3.47 -7.39
CA LYS A 51 -5.81 3.35 -7.18
C LYS A 51 -5.30 2.11 -7.90
N VAL A 52 -4.33 2.29 -8.80
CA VAL A 52 -3.73 1.22 -9.59
C VAL A 52 -2.25 1.15 -9.29
N LEU A 53 -1.80 0.03 -8.74
CA LEU A 53 -0.40 -0.28 -8.49
C LEU A 53 0.08 -1.28 -9.52
N ARG A 54 1.22 -0.99 -10.16
CA ARG A 54 1.93 -1.93 -11.03
C ARG A 54 3.08 -2.54 -10.25
N LEU A 55 2.88 -3.77 -9.76
CA LEU A 55 3.80 -4.48 -8.86
C LEU A 55 4.99 -5.12 -9.60
N GLY A 56 5.01 -5.03 -10.92
CA GLY A 56 6.06 -5.63 -11.74
C GLY A 56 5.70 -5.52 -13.21
N HIS A 57 6.27 -6.41 -14.03
CA HIS A 57 6.00 -6.40 -15.47
C HIS A 57 4.57 -6.83 -15.82
N SER A 58 3.97 -7.69 -15.00
CA SER A 58 2.74 -8.41 -15.34
C SER A 58 1.83 -8.63 -14.13
N GLU A 59 1.90 -7.77 -13.11
CA GLU A 59 1.05 -7.87 -11.92
C GLU A 59 0.57 -6.50 -11.47
N TYR A 60 -0.72 -6.43 -11.18
CA TYR A 60 -1.43 -5.21 -10.83
C TYR A 60 -2.31 -5.42 -9.61
N LEU A 61 -2.35 -4.43 -8.72
CA LEU A 61 -3.28 -4.33 -7.60
C LEU A 61 -4.16 -3.10 -7.82
N LEU A 62 -5.48 -3.31 -7.77
CA LEU A 62 -6.47 -2.26 -7.91
C LEU A 62 -7.20 -2.10 -6.57
N GLU A 63 -7.32 -0.86 -6.08
CA GLU A 63 -7.96 -0.51 -4.81
C GLU A 63 -8.91 0.68 -5.00
N SER A 64 -10.12 0.60 -4.45
CA SER A 64 -11.05 1.74 -4.43
C SER A 64 -11.88 1.76 -3.15
N ALA A 65 -12.23 2.97 -2.69
CA ALA A 65 -13.15 3.17 -1.58
C ALA A 65 -14.61 2.88 -1.97
N VAL A 66 -14.94 3.00 -3.25
CA VAL A 66 -16.25 2.68 -3.80
C VAL A 66 -16.16 1.40 -4.62
N GLN A 67 -17.28 0.68 -4.72
CA GLN A 67 -17.30 -0.53 -5.52
C GLN A 67 -17.22 -0.17 -7.00
N HIS A 68 -16.10 -0.47 -7.65
CA HIS A 68 -15.92 -0.30 -9.08
C HIS A 68 -16.54 -1.50 -9.84
N PRO A 69 -17.29 -1.31 -10.94
CA PRO A 69 -17.93 -2.40 -11.69
C PRO A 69 -16.97 -3.54 -12.09
N LEU A 70 -15.74 -3.17 -12.48
CA LEU A 70 -14.66 -4.11 -12.79
C LEU A 70 -14.39 -5.13 -11.67
N PHE A 71 -14.57 -4.75 -10.40
CA PHE A 71 -14.26 -5.65 -9.28
C PHE A 71 -15.22 -6.82 -9.20
N ALA A 72 -16.51 -6.60 -9.44
CA ALA A 72 -17.50 -7.67 -9.52
C ALA A 72 -17.24 -8.56 -10.75
N GLN A 73 -17.00 -7.95 -11.91
CA GLN A 73 -16.65 -8.66 -13.15
C GLN A 73 -15.44 -9.57 -12.95
N ILE A 74 -14.36 -9.06 -12.33
CA ILE A 74 -13.19 -9.86 -12.01
C ILE A 74 -13.54 -10.95 -10.99
N ALA A 75 -14.29 -10.62 -9.94
CA ALA A 75 -14.62 -11.56 -8.87
C ALA A 75 -15.43 -12.78 -9.34
N GLU A 76 -16.27 -12.61 -10.35
CA GLU A 76 -17.16 -13.63 -10.90
C GLU A 76 -16.58 -14.35 -12.13
N ALA A 77 -15.49 -13.84 -12.71
CA ALA A 77 -14.88 -14.42 -13.89
C ALA A 77 -14.30 -15.82 -13.63
N SER A 78 -14.40 -16.70 -14.63
CA SER A 78 -13.68 -17.97 -14.63
C SER A 78 -12.17 -17.75 -14.64
N GLN A 79 -11.42 -18.78 -14.26
CA GLN A 79 -9.96 -18.78 -14.34
C GLN A 79 -9.49 -19.71 -15.47
N PRO A 80 -8.67 -19.21 -16.41
CA PRO A 80 -8.23 -17.81 -16.57
C PRO A 80 -9.37 -16.90 -17.06
N MET A 81 -9.25 -15.58 -16.83
CA MET A 81 -10.25 -14.58 -17.29
C MET A 81 -10.16 -14.36 -18.81
N ALA A 82 -8.95 -14.47 -19.34
CA ALA A 82 -8.61 -14.50 -20.77
C ALA A 82 -7.25 -15.21 -20.91
N ALA A 83 -6.82 -15.55 -22.13
CA ALA A 83 -5.52 -16.19 -22.34
C ALA A 83 -4.39 -15.37 -21.67
N GLY A 84 -3.66 -15.95 -20.71
CA GLY A 84 -2.58 -15.23 -20.01
C GLY A 84 -3.04 -14.11 -19.07
N VAL A 85 -4.31 -14.10 -18.66
CA VAL A 85 -4.86 -13.14 -17.69
C VAL A 85 -5.52 -13.90 -16.54
N TYR A 86 -5.00 -13.70 -15.34
CA TYR A 86 -5.43 -14.40 -14.13
C TYR A 86 -5.83 -13.40 -13.06
N ARG A 87 -6.98 -13.63 -12.44
CA ARG A 87 -7.35 -12.88 -11.25
C ARG A 87 -6.51 -13.30 -10.05
N VAL A 88 -6.17 -12.31 -9.22
CA VAL A 88 -5.54 -12.47 -7.90
C VAL A 88 -6.52 -11.92 -6.86
N PRO A 89 -7.20 -12.77 -6.08
CA PRO A 89 -7.98 -12.31 -4.94
C PRO A 89 -7.07 -11.56 -3.95
N ARG A 90 -7.52 -10.41 -3.44
CA ARG A 90 -6.76 -9.61 -2.46
C ARG A 90 -7.57 -9.51 -1.17
N THR A 91 -7.00 -10.03 -0.09
CA THR A 91 -7.52 -9.93 1.28
C THR A 91 -6.50 -9.27 2.18
N ASP A 92 -5.75 -8.35 1.60
CA ASP A 92 -4.64 -7.65 2.24
C ASP A 92 -5.14 -6.86 3.44
N ALA A 93 -4.35 -6.80 4.51
CA ALA A 93 -4.48 -5.73 5.48
C ALA A 93 -3.78 -4.49 4.95
N ALA A 94 -4.21 -3.31 5.41
CA ALA A 94 -3.59 -2.09 4.98
C ALA A 94 -3.59 -1.03 6.07
N PHE A 95 -2.54 -0.21 6.07
CA PHE A 95 -2.29 0.82 7.07
C PHE A 95 -1.98 2.15 6.39
N MET A 96 -2.29 3.23 7.09
CA MET A 96 -1.84 4.58 6.80
C MET A 96 -0.94 5.00 7.95
N LEU A 97 0.34 5.23 7.64
CA LEU A 97 1.30 5.73 8.62
C LEU A 97 1.66 7.17 8.31
N GLY A 98 1.83 8.01 9.32
CA GLY A 98 2.23 9.40 9.11
C GLY A 98 2.69 10.09 10.39
N GLY A 99 2.82 11.41 10.31
CA GLY A 99 3.29 12.26 11.40
C GLY A 99 4.77 12.60 11.29
N GLU A 100 5.22 13.54 12.11
CA GLU A 100 6.60 14.08 12.09
C GLU A 100 7.65 13.02 12.46
N GLY A 101 7.26 12.00 13.23
CA GLY A 101 8.14 10.96 13.74
C GLY A 101 8.30 9.77 12.79
N ILE A 102 7.52 9.71 11.72
CA ILE A 102 7.34 8.46 10.95
C ILE A 102 8.62 7.90 10.37
N MET A 103 9.57 8.74 9.95
CA MET A 103 10.84 8.28 9.40
C MET A 103 11.68 7.54 10.44
N SER A 104 11.62 7.96 11.71
CA SER A 104 12.35 7.30 12.80
C SER A 104 11.78 5.91 13.07
N LEU A 105 10.45 5.78 13.05
CA LEU A 105 9.80 4.48 13.16
C LEU A 105 10.14 3.58 11.97
N LEU A 106 10.06 4.10 10.74
CA LEU A 106 10.32 3.30 9.54
C LEU A 106 11.77 2.79 9.48
N SER A 107 12.75 3.55 9.99
CA SER A 107 14.14 3.09 10.03
C SER A 107 14.40 1.94 11.00
N GLU A 108 13.56 1.75 12.02
CA GLU A 108 13.65 0.62 12.95
C GLU A 108 13.08 -0.68 12.33
N VAL A 109 12.06 -0.56 11.47
CA VAL A 109 11.32 -1.71 10.93
C VAL A 109 11.66 -2.04 9.49
N CYS A 110 12.29 -1.13 8.74
CA CYS A 110 12.59 -1.26 7.33
C CYS A 110 14.09 -1.14 7.07
N ALA A 111 14.65 -2.07 6.30
CA ALA A 111 16.04 -1.97 5.85
C ALA A 111 16.22 -1.00 4.67
N LEU A 112 15.16 -0.70 3.92
CA LEU A 112 15.21 0.24 2.80
C LEU A 112 15.00 1.67 3.29
N ASP A 113 15.71 2.60 2.68
CA ASP A 113 15.41 4.02 2.80
C ASP A 113 14.07 4.30 2.13
N LEU A 114 13.09 4.78 2.89
CA LEU A 114 11.77 5.15 2.40
C LEU A 114 11.61 6.66 2.21
N SER A 115 12.69 7.43 2.34
CA SER A 115 12.71 8.87 2.10
C SER A 115 12.30 9.25 0.67
N GLU A 116 11.96 10.52 0.45
CA GLU A 116 11.64 11.06 -0.88
C GLU A 116 12.78 10.88 -1.89
N GLN A 117 14.04 10.85 -1.41
CA GLN A 117 15.19 10.64 -2.27
C GLN A 117 15.25 9.21 -2.84
N SER A 118 14.71 8.23 -2.12
CA SER A 118 14.74 6.81 -2.53
C SER A 118 13.41 6.34 -3.10
N LEU A 119 12.29 6.75 -2.50
CA LEU A 119 10.94 6.38 -2.91
C LEU A 119 10.21 7.61 -3.50
N ALA A 120 10.20 7.67 -4.83
CA ALA A 120 9.50 8.69 -5.60
C ALA A 120 7.99 8.70 -5.27
N GLU A 121 7.33 9.84 -5.53
CA GLU A 121 5.90 10.03 -5.23
C GLU A 121 4.98 9.05 -5.96
N ASP A 122 5.29 8.74 -7.21
CA ASP A 122 4.61 7.73 -8.02
C ASP A 122 5.22 6.32 -7.85
N GLY A 123 6.30 6.19 -7.08
CA GLY A 123 6.99 4.94 -6.83
C GLY A 123 6.31 4.07 -5.77
N LEU A 124 6.59 2.77 -5.83
CA LEU A 124 6.30 1.84 -4.75
C LEU A 124 7.49 0.93 -4.49
N PHE A 125 7.62 0.45 -3.26
CA PHE A 125 8.52 -0.65 -2.94
C PHE A 125 7.76 -1.89 -2.50
N MET A 126 8.27 -3.04 -2.89
CA MET A 126 7.93 -4.32 -2.29
C MET A 126 9.11 -4.74 -1.43
N THR A 127 8.93 -4.76 -0.12
CA THR A 127 10.01 -4.90 0.86
C THR A 127 9.52 -5.64 2.11
N LEU A 128 10.35 -5.71 3.14
CA LEU A 128 9.99 -6.20 4.45
C LEU A 128 9.83 -5.04 5.45
N LEU A 129 8.74 -5.06 6.22
CA LEU A 129 8.57 -4.25 7.43
C LEU A 129 8.41 -5.18 8.62
N ALA A 130 9.30 -5.08 9.60
CA ALA A 130 9.34 -5.98 10.76
C ALA A 130 9.36 -7.48 10.35
N GLY A 131 10.06 -7.80 9.27
CA GLY A 131 10.14 -9.15 8.69
C GLY A 131 8.93 -9.57 7.85
N ILE A 132 7.90 -8.74 7.72
CA ILE A 132 6.68 -9.04 6.97
C ILE A 132 6.77 -8.49 5.54
N PRO A 133 6.48 -9.29 4.50
CA PRO A 133 6.35 -8.80 3.14
C PRO A 133 5.25 -7.75 3.01
N VAL A 134 5.62 -6.57 2.53
CA VAL A 134 4.73 -5.44 2.33
C VAL A 134 4.90 -4.81 0.96
N ILE A 135 3.84 -4.15 0.51
CA ILE A 135 3.89 -3.12 -0.52
C ILE A 135 3.81 -1.76 0.19
N VAL A 136 4.66 -0.81 -0.18
CA VAL A 136 4.73 0.54 0.40
C VAL A 136 4.66 1.58 -0.70
N THR A 137 3.73 2.53 -0.58
CA THR A 137 3.76 3.78 -1.36
C THR A 137 3.94 4.96 -0.41
N ARG A 138 4.54 6.03 -0.91
CA ARG A 138 4.67 7.32 -0.21
C ARG A 138 3.74 8.35 -0.83
N GLN A 139 3.25 9.26 0.00
CA GLN A 139 2.57 10.49 -0.41
C GLN A 139 2.86 11.59 0.61
N THR A 140 2.55 12.83 0.24
CA THR A 140 2.62 13.97 1.16
C THR A 140 1.20 14.41 1.51
N ILE A 141 0.85 14.38 2.80
CA ILE A 141 -0.45 14.83 3.31
C ILE A 141 -0.20 15.99 4.27
N SER A 142 -0.80 17.15 4.00
CA SER A 142 -0.64 18.35 4.82
C SER A 142 0.84 18.71 5.11
N HIS A 143 1.69 18.60 4.08
CA HIS A 143 3.15 18.82 4.14
C HIS A 143 3.95 17.81 4.98
N LEU A 144 3.32 16.72 5.44
CA LEU A 144 3.98 15.65 6.17
C LEU A 144 4.06 14.37 5.31
N PRO A 145 5.13 13.57 5.48
CA PRO A 145 5.21 12.27 4.82
C PRO A 145 4.14 11.32 5.37
N ALA A 146 3.47 10.63 4.46
CA ALA A 146 2.52 9.58 4.78
C ALA A 146 2.77 8.34 3.90
N TYR A 147 2.63 7.17 4.50
CA TYR A 147 2.93 5.89 3.87
C TYR A 147 1.70 5.02 3.87
N ARG A 148 1.40 4.45 2.72
CA ARG A 148 0.37 3.44 2.55
C ARG A 148 1.04 2.08 2.49
N ILE A 149 0.64 1.19 3.38
CA ILE A 149 1.22 -0.15 3.50
C ILE A 149 0.13 -1.18 3.22
N TRP A 150 0.47 -2.22 2.45
CA TRP A 150 -0.34 -3.42 2.30
C TRP A 150 0.48 -4.64 2.67
N CYS A 151 -0.13 -5.58 3.39
CA CYS A 151 0.44 -6.89 3.71
C CYS A 151 -0.64 -7.97 3.62
N ASP A 152 -0.25 -9.24 3.64
CA ASP A 152 -1.22 -10.32 3.77
C ASP A 152 -2.07 -10.13 5.05
N GLY A 153 -3.39 -10.33 4.92
CA GLY A 153 -4.35 -10.07 6.01
C GLY A 153 -4.08 -10.86 7.29
N THR A 154 -3.37 -11.99 7.21
CA THR A 154 -3.00 -12.80 8.38
C THR A 154 -1.96 -12.10 9.28
N TYR A 155 -1.16 -11.19 8.74
CA TYR A 155 -0.16 -10.43 9.50
C TYR A 155 -0.69 -9.13 10.11
N ALA A 156 -1.97 -8.79 9.89
CA ALA A 156 -2.54 -7.50 10.28
C ALA A 156 -2.35 -7.17 11.77
N ALA A 157 -2.67 -8.14 12.65
CA ALA A 157 -2.60 -7.95 14.09
C ALA A 157 -1.14 -7.80 14.56
N TYR A 158 -0.25 -8.67 14.07
CA TYR A 158 1.16 -8.63 14.40
C TYR A 158 1.81 -7.31 13.96
N LEU A 159 1.64 -6.93 12.69
CA LEU A 159 2.29 -5.72 12.16
C LEU A 159 1.78 -4.47 12.87
N ARG A 160 0.48 -4.39 13.17
CA ARG A 160 -0.07 -3.27 13.95
C ARG A 160 0.60 -3.15 15.31
N GLU A 161 0.74 -4.27 16.02
CA GLU A 161 1.27 -4.24 17.37
C GLU A 161 2.73 -3.82 17.39
N ILE A 162 3.57 -4.36 16.49
CA ILE A 162 4.97 -3.94 16.36
C ILE A 162 5.07 -2.45 16.04
N LEU A 163 4.26 -1.94 15.08
CA LEU A 163 4.27 -0.52 14.74
C LEU A 163 3.85 0.35 15.93
N ARG A 164 2.87 -0.10 16.73
CA ARG A 164 2.39 0.61 17.91
C ARG A 164 3.45 0.63 19.02
N GLU A 165 4.05 -0.50 19.34
CA GLU A 165 5.12 -0.59 20.35
C GLU A 165 6.26 0.37 20.04
N ILE A 166 6.73 0.39 18.79
CA ILE A 166 7.79 1.30 18.36
C ILE A 166 7.33 2.76 18.37
N ALA A 167 6.08 3.04 17.98
CA ALA A 167 5.53 4.40 18.04
C ALA A 167 5.45 4.91 19.49
N ASP A 168 5.09 4.05 20.44
CA ASP A 168 5.00 4.37 21.87
C ASP A 168 6.39 4.72 22.44
N ASP A 169 7.46 4.09 21.96
CA ASP A 169 8.84 4.45 22.35
C ASP A 169 9.25 5.88 21.91
N PHE A 170 8.68 6.38 20.80
CA PHE A 170 8.90 7.75 20.31
C PHE A 170 7.93 8.78 20.90
N SER A 171 6.86 8.32 21.51
CA SER A 171 5.90 9.14 22.24
C SER A 171 5.76 8.62 23.68
N PRO A 172 6.82 8.69 24.51
CA PRO A 172 6.68 8.35 25.91
C PRO A 172 5.66 9.31 26.51
N LEU A 173 4.46 8.80 26.78
CA LEU A 173 3.57 9.42 27.75
C LEU A 173 4.44 9.65 28.99
N CYS A 174 4.42 10.88 29.51
CA CYS A 174 4.99 11.18 30.82
C CYS A 174 4.47 10.12 31.80
N SER A 175 5.30 9.15 32.14
CA SER A 175 5.12 8.35 33.34
C SER A 175 5.38 9.31 34.49
N GLU A 176 4.30 9.87 35.03
CA GLU A 176 4.32 10.65 36.25
C GLU A 176 5.01 9.83 37.36
N PHE A 177 6.00 10.42 38.00
CA PHE A 177 6.48 10.03 39.33
C PHE A 177 5.60 10.72 40.38
#